data_AF-A0A969WW31-F1
#
_entry.id   AF-A0A969WW31-F1
#
_cell.length_a   1.000
_cell.length_b   1.000
_cell.length_c   1.000
_cell.angle_alpha   90.00
_cell.angle_beta   90.00
_cell.angle_gamma   90.00
#
_symmetry.space_group_name_H-M   'P 1'
#
loop_
_entity.id
_entity.type
_entity.pdbx_description
1 polymer ?
#
loop_
_entity_poly.entity_id
_entity_poly.type
_entity_poly.pdbx_seq_one_letter_code
_entity_poly.pdbx_strand_id
1 'polypeptide(L)'
;MLSLLWIPATIILLLAILGAIIYLIIRKNRRGYFFTPPPVLPAHVRAITSLDKIKTEKIWQQERYKEFYTQLTDVLRRYIHERYGINSLEMTSGEILTIIRTKAEEDSVYENLKQVLTIADLVKFAKHKPFIDENDLSMINSYFFINQTKETDPLPDTSSEENVKEAEKDLLSEEKN
;
A
#
# COMPACT_ATOMS: atom_id res chain seq x y z
N MET A 1 30.85 61.74 20.66
CA MET A 1 30.84 61.26 19.26
C MET A 1 31.48 59.86 19.13
N LEU A 2 31.16 58.89 20.00
CA LEU A 2 31.77 57.54 19.95
C LEU A 2 30.77 56.40 19.78
N SER A 3 29.46 56.68 19.77
CA SER A 3 28.39 55.69 19.58
C SER A 3 28.05 55.41 18.12
N LEU A 4 28.49 56.25 17.17
CA LEU A 4 28.14 56.14 15.75
C LEU A 4 28.94 55.05 15.01
N LEU A 5 30.13 54.69 15.52
CA LEU A 5 31.01 53.68 14.93
C LEU A 5 30.59 52.23 15.22
N TRP A 6 29.74 52.02 16.23
CA TRP A 6 29.28 50.68 16.62
C TRP A 6 28.03 50.24 15.83
N ILE A 7 27.32 51.19 15.23
CA ILE A 7 26.14 50.95 14.37
C ILE A 7 26.48 50.08 13.14
N PRO A 8 27.59 50.30 12.39
CA PRO A 8 27.92 49.39 11.29
C PRO A 8 28.29 47.98 11.79
N ALA A 9 28.95 47.88 12.95
CA ALA A 9 29.30 46.59 13.54
C ALA A 9 28.06 45.80 13.97
N THR A 10 27.04 46.47 14.54
CA THR A 10 25.78 45.82 14.92
C THR A 10 24.97 45.39 13.69
N ILE A 11 24.97 46.18 12.62
CA ILE A 11 24.32 45.83 11.35
C ILE A 11 24.98 44.59 10.72
N ILE A 12 26.31 44.52 10.71
CA ILE A 12 27.06 43.37 10.17
C ILE A 12 26.77 42.10 11.00
N LEU A 13 26.73 42.22 12.32
CA LEU A 13 26.39 41.09 13.21
C LEU A 13 24.97 40.58 12.94
N LEU A 14 24.01 41.49 12.73
CA LEU A 14 22.61 41.14 12.49
C LEU A 14 22.43 40.47 11.12
N LEU A 15 23.15 40.92 10.09
CA LEU A 15 23.20 40.24 8.78
C LEU A 15 23.80 38.83 8.89
N ALA A 16 24.88 38.66 9.66
CA ALA A 16 25.52 37.36 9.85
C ALA A 16 24.58 36.36 10.55
N ILE A 17 23.86 36.81 11.58
CA ILE A 17 22.85 36.00 12.28
C ILE A 17 21.71 35.62 11.34
N LEU A 18 21.21 36.57 10.54
CA LEU A 18 20.13 36.32 9.59
C LEU A 18 20.55 35.31 8.51
N GLY A 19 21.78 35.44 7.98
CA GLY A 19 22.35 34.47 7.04
C GLY A 19 22.49 33.07 7.64
N ALA A 20 22.94 32.98 8.90
CA ALA A 20 23.04 31.71 9.62
C ALA A 20 21.66 31.05 9.83
N ILE A 21 20.64 31.84 10.18
CA ILE A 21 19.26 31.34 10.33
C ILE A 21 18.72 30.80 9.00
N ILE A 22 18.89 31.56 7.90
CA ILE A 22 18.47 31.12 6.56
C ILE A 22 19.21 29.85 6.15
N TYR A 23 20.53 29.78 6.38
CA TYR A 23 21.34 28.61 6.11
C TYR A 23 20.86 27.38 6.91
N LEU A 24 20.53 27.54 8.19
CA LEU A 24 20.02 26.46 9.03
C LEU A 24 18.62 26.00 8.60
N ILE A 25 17.73 26.91 8.18
CA ILE A 25 16.40 26.57 7.65
C ILE A 25 16.53 25.80 6.34
N ILE A 26 17.38 26.27 5.42
CA ILE A 26 17.64 25.56 4.15
C ILE A 26 18.29 24.20 4.43
N ARG A 27 19.28 24.12 5.34
CA ARG A 27 19.92 22.85 5.71
C ARG A 27 18.95 21.86 6.35
N LYS A 28 18.02 22.34 7.19
CA LYS A 28 16.95 21.51 7.77
C LYS A 28 15.98 21.03 6.69
N ASN A 29 15.63 21.89 5.72
CA ASN A 29 14.71 21.55 4.64
C ASN A 29 15.36 20.71 3.51
N ARG A 30 16.70 20.73 3.41
CA ARG A 30 17.49 19.87 2.51
C ARG A 30 17.89 18.53 3.13
N ARG A 31 17.64 18.33 4.43
CA ARG A 31 17.42 16.97 4.96
C ARG A 31 16.04 16.52 4.51
N GLY A 32 15.89 16.39 3.18
CA GLY A 32 14.81 15.61 2.62
C GLY A 32 14.92 14.25 3.29
N TYR A 33 13.87 13.87 4.00
CA TYR A 33 13.63 12.48 4.28
C TYR A 33 13.59 11.81 2.91
N PHE A 34 14.72 11.25 2.47
CA PHE A 34 14.72 10.23 1.44
C PHE A 34 14.09 9.01 2.11
N PHE A 35 12.77 9.07 2.27
CA PHE A 35 11.97 7.89 2.46
C PHE A 35 12.04 7.21 1.10
N THR A 36 13.05 6.37 0.90
CA THR A 36 12.96 5.34 -0.13
C THR A 36 11.68 4.59 0.24
N PRO A 37 10.58 4.72 -0.52
CA PRO A 37 9.41 3.92 -0.22
C PRO A 37 9.91 2.47 -0.20
N PRO A 38 9.59 1.69 0.84
CA PRO A 38 9.95 0.28 0.84
C PRO A 38 9.47 -0.31 -0.49
N PRO A 39 10.25 -1.22 -1.11
CA PRO A 39 9.89 -1.79 -2.40
C PRO A 39 8.43 -2.19 -2.35
N VAL A 40 7.63 -1.58 -3.23
CA VAL A 40 6.18 -1.80 -3.22
C VAL A 40 5.96 -3.26 -3.55
N LEU A 41 5.67 -4.07 -2.53
CA LEU A 41 5.34 -5.48 -2.73
C LEU A 41 4.27 -5.59 -3.83
N PRO A 42 4.37 -6.58 -4.73
CA PRO A 42 3.36 -6.79 -5.77
C PRO A 42 1.96 -6.84 -5.18
N ALA A 43 0.98 -6.35 -5.94
CA ALA A 43 -0.41 -6.21 -5.48
C ALA A 43 -0.96 -7.52 -4.89
N HIS A 44 -0.70 -8.64 -5.56
CA HIS A 44 -1.17 -9.96 -5.14
C HIS A 44 -0.50 -10.41 -3.82
N VAL A 45 0.80 -10.12 -3.62
CA VAL A 45 1.53 -10.46 -2.39
C VAL A 45 0.94 -9.71 -1.19
N ARG A 46 0.66 -8.41 -1.35
CA ARG A 46 0.01 -7.61 -0.30
C ARG A 46 -1.40 -8.09 0.01
N ALA A 47 -2.15 -8.46 -1.03
CA ALA A 47 -3.51 -8.95 -0.89
C ALA A 47 -3.54 -10.29 -0.14
N ILE A 48 -2.69 -11.25 -0.53
CA ILE A 48 -2.54 -12.54 0.16
C ILE A 48 -2.14 -12.35 1.62
N THR A 49 -1.12 -11.51 1.88
CA THR A 49 -0.69 -11.20 3.26
C THR A 49 -1.84 -10.61 4.10
N SER A 50 -2.68 -9.78 3.50
CA SER A 50 -3.84 -9.21 4.16
C SER A 50 -4.92 -10.26 4.44
N LEU A 51 -5.16 -11.18 3.49
CA LEU A 51 -6.07 -12.31 3.70
C LEU A 51 -5.58 -13.25 4.82
N ASP A 52 -4.27 -13.51 4.89
CA ASP A 52 -3.67 -14.34 5.94
C ASP A 52 -3.88 -13.73 7.33
N LYS A 53 -3.76 -12.41 7.42
CA LYS A 53 -4.07 -11.66 8.64
C LYS A 53 -5.54 -11.83 9.05
N ILE A 54 -6.48 -11.59 8.13
CA ILE A 54 -7.92 -11.77 8.40
C ILE A 54 -8.19 -13.21 8.85
N LYS A 55 -7.60 -14.20 8.17
CA LYS A 55 -7.74 -15.62 8.49
C LYS A 55 -7.24 -15.97 9.88
N THR A 56 -6.13 -15.35 10.31
CA THR A 56 -5.53 -15.57 11.63
C THR A 56 -6.37 -14.95 12.75
N GLU A 57 -6.93 -13.77 12.51
CA GLU A 57 -7.77 -13.06 13.49
C GLU A 57 -9.11 -13.75 13.74
N LYS A 58 -9.58 -14.60 12.81
CA LYS A 58 -10.81 -15.41 12.93
C LYS A 58 -12.03 -14.60 13.39
N ILE A 59 -12.14 -13.36 12.91
CA ILE A 59 -13.14 -12.37 13.37
C ILE A 59 -14.58 -12.89 13.19
N TRP A 60 -14.84 -13.66 12.13
CA TRP A 60 -16.16 -14.23 11.89
C TRP A 60 -16.60 -15.24 12.97
N GLN A 61 -15.67 -15.87 13.69
CA GLN A 61 -15.97 -16.79 14.80
C GLN A 61 -16.49 -16.06 16.05
N GLN A 62 -16.29 -14.74 16.12
CA GLN A 62 -16.78 -13.87 17.20
C GLN A 62 -18.12 -13.20 16.83
N GLU A 63 -18.85 -13.73 15.86
CA GLU A 63 -20.08 -13.17 15.29
C GLU A 63 -19.93 -11.75 14.67
N ARG A 64 -18.69 -11.30 14.44
CA ARG A 64 -18.36 -9.99 13.85
C ARG A 64 -18.36 -10.06 12.31
N TYR A 65 -19.42 -10.61 11.71
CA TYR A 65 -19.52 -10.86 10.27
C TYR A 65 -19.38 -9.59 9.42
N LYS A 66 -20.02 -8.48 9.83
CA LYS A 66 -19.94 -7.22 9.09
C LYS A 66 -18.51 -6.71 8.98
N GLU A 67 -17.74 -6.85 10.05
CA GLU A 67 -16.34 -6.44 10.04
C GLU A 67 -15.51 -7.37 9.17
N PHE A 68 -15.71 -8.68 9.30
CA PHE A 68 -15.06 -9.69 8.46
C PHE A 68 -15.25 -9.41 6.96
N TYR A 69 -16.50 -9.23 6.49
CA TYR A 69 -16.77 -8.93 5.09
C TYR A 69 -16.31 -7.52 4.68
N THR A 70 -16.27 -6.56 5.60
CA THR A 70 -15.67 -5.25 5.33
C THR A 70 -14.20 -5.41 4.99
N GLN A 71 -13.41 -6.03 5.87
CA GLN A 71 -12.00 -6.26 5.63
C GLN A 71 -11.74 -7.11 4.39
N LEU A 72 -12.51 -8.19 4.19
CA LEU A 72 -12.37 -9.09 3.05
C LEU A 72 -12.57 -8.35 1.73
N THR A 73 -13.67 -7.61 1.59
CA THR A 73 -13.94 -6.83 0.37
C THR A 73 -12.99 -5.66 0.19
N ASP A 74 -12.48 -5.05 1.26
CA ASP A 74 -11.48 -3.97 1.16
C ASP A 74 -10.15 -4.49 0.61
N VAL A 75 -9.76 -5.72 0.95
CA VAL A 75 -8.59 -6.39 0.36
C VAL A 75 -8.80 -6.63 -1.13
N LEU A 76 -9.95 -7.23 -1.51
CA LEU A 76 -10.26 -7.52 -2.91
C LEU A 76 -10.36 -6.23 -3.75
N ARG A 77 -10.99 -5.18 -3.24
CA ARG A 77 -11.11 -3.90 -3.94
C ARG A 77 -9.74 -3.28 -4.18
N ARG A 78 -8.89 -3.16 -3.15
CA ARG A 78 -7.52 -2.65 -3.30
C ARG A 78 -6.73 -3.46 -4.32
N TYR A 79 -6.81 -4.78 -4.26
CA TYR A 79 -6.16 -5.65 -5.22
C TYR A 79 -6.66 -5.40 -6.66
N ILE A 80 -7.98 -5.32 -6.87
CA ILE A 80 -8.58 -5.02 -8.18
C ILE A 80 -8.15 -3.65 -8.69
N HIS A 81 -8.06 -2.65 -7.81
CA HIS A 81 -7.61 -1.30 -8.16
C HIS A 81 -6.21 -1.33 -8.77
N GLU A 82 -5.29 -1.99 -8.07
CA GLU A 82 -3.89 -2.09 -8.47
C GLU A 82 -3.71 -2.98 -9.70
N ARG A 83 -4.42 -4.11 -9.77
CA ARG A 83 -4.30 -5.11 -10.84
C ARG A 83 -4.88 -4.63 -12.17
N TYR A 84 -6.02 -3.94 -12.13
CA TYR A 84 -6.77 -3.59 -13.34
C TYR A 84 -6.78 -2.09 -13.63
N GLY A 85 -6.21 -1.26 -12.75
CA GLY A 85 -6.13 0.20 -12.92
C GLY A 85 -7.48 0.90 -12.86
N ILE A 86 -8.48 0.31 -12.21
CA ILE A 86 -9.83 0.87 -12.06
C ILE A 86 -10.05 1.40 -10.64
N ASN A 87 -10.86 2.45 -10.47
CA ASN A 87 -11.13 2.98 -9.12
C ASN A 87 -12.13 2.14 -8.31
N SER A 88 -11.83 0.86 -8.08
CA SER A 88 -12.73 -0.11 -7.42
C SER A 88 -13.10 0.27 -5.98
N LEU A 89 -12.38 1.20 -5.34
CA LEU A 89 -12.71 1.69 -4.01
C LEU A 89 -13.95 2.58 -4.01
N GLU A 90 -14.20 3.28 -5.12
CA GLU A 90 -15.34 4.18 -5.29
C GLU A 90 -16.50 3.55 -6.08
N MET A 91 -16.33 2.32 -6.55
CA MET A 91 -17.32 1.62 -7.36
C MET A 91 -18.28 0.77 -6.52
N THR A 92 -19.49 0.56 -7.01
CA THR A 92 -20.40 -0.45 -6.44
C THR A 92 -19.95 -1.86 -6.77
N SER A 93 -20.41 -2.85 -5.99
CA SER A 93 -20.10 -4.26 -6.24
C SER A 93 -20.54 -4.71 -7.64
N GLY A 94 -21.70 -4.24 -8.13
CA GLY A 94 -22.21 -4.57 -9.46
C GLY A 94 -21.36 -4.00 -10.61
N GLU A 95 -20.86 -2.78 -10.47
CA GLU A 95 -19.98 -2.18 -11.48
C GLU A 95 -18.63 -2.91 -11.55
N ILE A 96 -18.05 -3.28 -10.39
CA ILE A 96 -16.84 -4.10 -10.34
C ILE A 96 -17.06 -5.43 -11.06
N LEU A 97 -18.16 -6.12 -10.76
CA LEU A 97 -18.48 -7.40 -11.39
C LEU A 97 -18.65 -7.28 -12.90
N THR A 98 -19.25 -6.19 -13.38
CA THR A 98 -19.42 -5.94 -14.82
C THR A 98 -18.07 -5.78 -15.53
N ILE A 99 -17.13 -5.05 -14.92
CA ILE A 99 -15.79 -4.89 -15.47
C ILE A 99 -15.02 -6.22 -15.44
N ILE A 100 -15.04 -6.91 -14.31
CA ILE A 100 -14.33 -8.20 -14.16
C ILE A 100 -14.91 -9.25 -15.11
N ARG A 101 -16.22 -9.26 -15.37
CA ARG A 101 -16.84 -10.15 -16.37
C ARG A 101 -16.21 -9.99 -17.76
N THR A 102 -15.83 -8.77 -18.11
CA THR A 102 -15.24 -8.45 -19.43
C THR A 102 -13.73 -8.71 -19.47
N LYS A 103 -13.05 -8.67 -18.32
CA LYS A 103 -11.59 -8.83 -18.21
C LYS A 103 -11.13 -10.24 -17.79
N ALA A 104 -12.00 -11.03 -17.18
CA ALA A 104 -11.67 -12.38 -16.73
C ALA A 104 -11.61 -13.34 -17.92
N GLU A 105 -10.54 -14.11 -18.00
CA GLU A 105 -10.35 -15.15 -19.02
C GLU A 105 -11.14 -16.42 -18.69
N GLU A 106 -11.28 -16.73 -17.40
CA GLU A 106 -12.05 -17.88 -16.91
C GLU A 106 -13.34 -17.42 -16.20
N ASP A 107 -14.43 -18.14 -16.44
CA ASP A 107 -15.70 -17.93 -15.73
C ASP A 107 -15.54 -18.13 -14.21
N SER A 108 -14.63 -19.01 -13.80
CA SER A 108 -14.33 -19.32 -12.39
C SER A 108 -13.93 -18.07 -11.59
N VAL A 109 -13.12 -17.19 -12.18
CA VAL A 109 -12.66 -15.93 -11.59
C VAL A 109 -13.83 -15.01 -11.28
N TYR A 110 -14.75 -14.87 -12.25
CA TYR A 110 -15.94 -14.04 -12.09
C TYR A 110 -16.88 -14.59 -11.01
N GLU A 111 -17.17 -15.90 -11.04
CA GLU A 111 -18.08 -16.51 -10.07
C GLU A 111 -17.51 -16.48 -8.64
N ASN A 112 -16.19 -16.68 -8.47
CA ASN A 112 -15.51 -16.55 -7.19
C ASN A 112 -15.70 -15.13 -6.61
N LEU A 113 -15.44 -14.09 -7.39
CA LEU A 113 -15.60 -12.70 -6.93
C LEU A 113 -17.07 -12.36 -6.66
N LYS A 114 -17.97 -12.79 -7.54
CA LYS A 114 -19.42 -12.56 -7.41
C LYS A 114 -19.98 -13.17 -6.14
N GLN A 115 -19.58 -14.39 -5.81
CA GLN A 115 -20.00 -15.04 -4.58
C GLN A 115 -19.60 -14.19 -3.36
N VAL A 116 -18.33 -13.76 -3.27
CA VAL A 116 -17.84 -12.97 -2.13
C VAL A 116 -18.57 -11.63 -2.01
N LEU A 117 -18.68 -10.88 -3.11
CA LEU A 117 -19.30 -9.55 -3.09
C LEU A 117 -20.80 -9.62 -2.78
N THR A 118 -21.49 -10.65 -3.27
CA THR A 118 -22.93 -10.84 -3.00
C THR A 118 -23.18 -11.08 -1.51
N ILE A 119 -22.44 -12.00 -0.89
CA ILE A 119 -22.59 -12.27 0.55
C ILE A 119 -22.19 -11.03 1.36
N ALA A 120 -21.12 -10.34 0.97
CA ALA A 120 -20.71 -9.11 1.65
C ALA A 120 -21.80 -8.04 1.65
N ASP A 121 -22.46 -7.83 0.52
CA ASP A 121 -23.55 -6.84 0.40
C ASP A 121 -24.76 -7.26 1.26
N LEU A 122 -25.13 -8.54 1.27
CA LEU A 122 -26.18 -9.07 2.14
C LEU A 122 -25.86 -8.85 3.62
N VAL A 123 -24.62 -9.08 4.04
CA VAL A 123 -24.19 -8.86 5.42
C VAL A 123 -24.18 -7.38 5.78
N LYS A 124 -23.62 -6.52 4.91
CA LYS A 124 -23.44 -5.08 5.16
C LYS A 124 -24.75 -4.32 5.18
N PHE A 125 -25.69 -4.68 4.31
CA PHE A 125 -26.91 -3.90 4.07
C PHE A 125 -28.20 -4.63 4.48
N ALA A 126 -28.26 -5.96 4.33
CA ALA A 126 -29.46 -6.75 4.67
C ALA A 126 -29.39 -7.43 6.05
N LYS A 127 -28.35 -7.17 6.85
CA LYS A 127 -28.11 -7.79 8.18
C LYS A 127 -28.10 -9.32 8.14
N HIS A 128 -27.73 -9.89 6.99
CA HIS A 128 -27.61 -11.33 6.83
C HIS A 128 -26.55 -11.89 7.79
N LYS A 129 -26.85 -13.05 8.38
CA LYS A 129 -25.91 -13.83 9.21
C LYS A 129 -25.50 -15.06 8.40
N PRO A 130 -24.30 -15.04 7.80
CA PRO A 130 -23.85 -16.11 6.94
C PRO A 130 -23.50 -17.35 7.76
N PHE A 131 -23.68 -18.50 7.14
CA PHE A 131 -23.27 -19.79 7.68
C PHE A 131 -21.73 -19.92 7.70
N ILE A 132 -21.21 -20.88 8.47
CA ILE A 132 -19.77 -21.07 8.64
C ILE A 132 -19.10 -21.42 7.30
N ASP A 133 -19.73 -22.30 6.53
CA ASP A 133 -19.32 -22.70 5.19
C ASP A 133 -19.32 -21.52 4.20
N GLU A 134 -20.28 -20.60 4.29
CA GLU A 134 -20.27 -19.38 3.45
C GLU A 134 -19.09 -18.46 3.76
N ASN A 135 -18.69 -18.35 5.04
CA ASN A 135 -17.51 -17.57 5.44
C ASN A 135 -16.22 -18.22 4.95
N ASP A 136 -16.10 -19.54 5.14
CA ASP A 136 -14.93 -20.31 4.69
C ASP A 136 -14.82 -20.28 3.16
N LEU A 137 -15.94 -20.45 2.45
CA LEU A 137 -16.01 -20.35 1.00
C LEU A 137 -15.62 -18.95 0.52
N SER A 138 -16.12 -17.89 1.17
CA SER A 138 -15.77 -16.52 0.80
C SER A 138 -14.28 -16.23 0.98
N MET A 139 -13.66 -16.79 2.03
CA MET A 139 -12.21 -16.71 2.24
C MET A 139 -11.46 -17.44 1.11
N ILE A 140 -11.83 -18.69 0.83
CA ILE A 140 -11.21 -19.53 -0.22
C ILE A 140 -11.34 -18.87 -1.60
N ASN A 141 -12.53 -18.40 -1.95
CA ASN A 141 -12.80 -17.73 -3.22
C ASN A 141 -11.99 -16.43 -3.37
N SER A 142 -11.74 -15.73 -2.26
CA SER A 142 -10.86 -14.55 -2.27
C SER A 142 -9.42 -14.91 -2.62
N TYR A 143 -8.89 -16.02 -2.06
CA TYR A 143 -7.57 -16.53 -2.45
C TYR A 143 -7.52 -16.98 -3.91
N PHE A 144 -8.53 -17.72 -4.37
CA PHE A 144 -8.58 -18.19 -5.76
C PHE A 144 -8.63 -17.02 -6.73
N PHE A 145 -9.48 -16.04 -6.47
CA PHE A 145 -9.58 -14.84 -7.30
C PHE A 145 -8.22 -14.15 -7.45
N ILE A 146 -7.50 -13.91 -6.35
CA ILE A 146 -6.18 -13.26 -6.41
C ILE A 146 -5.17 -14.14 -7.14
N ASN A 147 -5.10 -15.44 -6.82
CA ASN A 147 -4.10 -16.34 -7.38
C ASN A 147 -4.29 -16.61 -8.87
N GLN A 148 -5.54 -16.64 -9.36
CA GLN A 148 -5.85 -16.83 -10.78
C GLN A 148 -5.67 -15.56 -11.59
N THR A 149 -5.71 -14.39 -10.96
CA THR A 149 -5.63 -13.09 -11.67
C THR A 149 -4.32 -12.37 -11.48
N LYS A 150 -3.41 -12.89 -10.65
CA LYS A 150 -2.11 -12.25 -10.40
C LYS A 150 -1.34 -12.06 -11.71
N GLU A 151 -0.70 -10.91 -11.84
CA GLU A 151 0.29 -10.73 -12.91
C GLU A 151 1.50 -11.60 -12.61
N THR A 152 2.14 -12.10 -13.67
CA THR A 152 3.49 -12.63 -13.54
C THR A 152 4.38 -11.49 -13.06
N ASP A 153 5.07 -11.69 -11.93
CA ASP A 153 5.92 -10.65 -11.35
C ASP A 153 6.84 -10.06 -12.43
N PRO A 154 6.90 -8.72 -12.59
CA PRO A 154 8.03 -8.15 -13.29
C PRO A 154 9.27 -8.63 -12.55
N LEU A 155 10.22 -9.21 -13.29
CA LEU A 155 11.54 -9.55 -12.76
C LEU A 155 12.01 -8.39 -11.87
N PRO A 156 12.61 -8.69 -10.70
CA PRO A 156 13.09 -7.64 -9.81
C PRO A 156 13.92 -6.67 -10.66
N ASP A 157 13.54 -5.39 -10.60
CA ASP A 157 14.18 -4.31 -11.33
C ASP A 157 15.68 -4.40 -11.00
N THR A 158 16.48 -4.86 -11.97
CA THR A 158 17.91 -5.21 -11.79
C THR A 158 18.73 -4.02 -11.28
N SER A 159 18.16 -2.82 -11.39
CA SER A 159 18.65 -1.58 -10.80
C SER A 159 18.76 -1.62 -9.26
N SER A 160 17.94 -2.41 -8.56
CA SER A 160 17.99 -2.55 -7.11
C SER A 160 19.09 -3.50 -6.64
N GLU A 161 19.34 -4.59 -7.38
CA GLU A 161 20.45 -5.51 -7.09
C GLU A 161 21.82 -4.93 -7.47
N GLU A 162 21.91 -4.15 -8.56
CA GLU A 162 23.14 -3.48 -8.95
C GLU A 162 23.55 -2.42 -7.92
N ASN A 163 22.60 -1.62 -7.41
CA ASN A 163 22.89 -0.62 -6.38
C ASN A 163 23.31 -1.24 -5.03
N VAL A 164 22.78 -2.41 -4.67
CA VAL A 164 23.19 -3.13 -3.45
C VAL A 164 24.58 -3.75 -3.62
N LYS A 165 24.86 -4.35 -4.78
CA LYS A 165 26.18 -4.95 -5.08
C LYS A 165 27.28 -3.89 -5.24
N GLU A 166 26.94 -2.69 -5.72
CA GLU A 166 27.87 -1.57 -5.84
C GLU A 166 28.16 -0.94 -4.47
N ALA A 167 27.14 -0.75 -3.62
CA ALA A 167 27.32 -0.30 -2.24
C ALA A 167 28.12 -1.30 -1.37
N GLU A 168 27.94 -2.60 -1.60
CA GLU A 168 28.69 -3.65 -0.89
C GLU A 168 30.16 -3.72 -1.36
N LYS A 169 30.42 -3.47 -2.65
CA LYS A 169 31.78 -3.33 -3.19
C LYS A 169 32.51 -2.12 -2.62
N ASP A 170 31.82 -0.99 -2.50
CA ASP A 170 32.40 0.25 -1.98
C ASP A 170 32.78 0.09 -0.50
N LEU A 171 31.94 -0.53 0.33
CA LEU A 171 32.29 -0.83 1.73
C LEU A 171 33.46 -1.80 1.88
N LEU A 172 33.54 -2.86 1.06
CA LEU A 172 34.66 -3.80 1.11
C LEU A 172 35.97 -3.19 0.58
N SER A 173 35.90 -2.10 -0.18
CA SER A 173 37.08 -1.37 -0.67
C SER A 173 37.62 -0.35 0.34
N GLU A 174 36.77 0.20 1.21
CA GLU A 174 37.15 1.09 2.31
C GLU A 174 37.77 0.35 3.50
N GLU A 175 37.42 -0.91 3.75
CA GLU A 175 37.97 -1.71 4.86
C GLU A 175 39.41 -2.24 4.58
N LYS A 176 39.92 -2.09 3.35
CA LYS A 176 41.23 -2.61 2.92
C LYS A 176 42.33 -1.55 2.76
N ASN A 177 42.09 -0.30 3.12
CA ASN A 177 43.09 0.78 3.14
C ASN A 177 43.44 1.25 4.55
#